data_AF-A0A965RWI4-F1
#
_entry.id   AF-A0A965RWI4-F1
#
_cell.length_a   1.000
_cell.length_b   1.000
_cell.length_c   1.000
_cell.angle_alpha   90.00
_cell.angle_beta   90.00
_cell.angle_gamma   90.00
#
_symmetry.space_group_name_H-M   'P 1'
#
loop_
_entity.id
_entity.type
_entity.pdbx_description
1 polymer ?
#
loop_
_entity_poly.entity_id
_entity_poly.type
_entity_poly.pdbx_seq_one_letter_code
_entity_poly.pdbx_strand_id
1 'polypeptide(L)'
;MKSNSIKIGIFLLLTTASFTNEALAQKDGKKASEKQILNQGFEKGKEIATEIGSIQLSEGVTSPTAIKADLFQSEASGDVGVPVNVYGTEQPLADGGGKNYAGFVAYKPGKAASERTYITIPIMKGTQQITLKKGLTYCVEFSVSLAESSKFATNNISALFSKDVLGNGAAGAIYNNSEKIIRNQGNKIYNGFFGWDKVCTVYTAKGDEKFITIGNFERNENTKYEQTKKPKESDVESIPHAYYYIDNVMITQVDKVTECKCFNSTPPKVEASFSTLVYTNTPEITDKMTKSEIIQQHTVYFRAGKASITDNAKEMMNFVINEMKNDPNLKIEITGHNDQLEDKAGEANPEFE
;
A
#
# COMPACT_ATOMS: atom_id res chain seq x y z
N MET A 1 43.53 73.97 -60.22
CA MET A 1 42.14 74.24 -59.81
C MET A 1 41.52 72.93 -59.36
N LYS A 2 40.95 72.92 -58.16
CA LYS A 2 40.39 71.73 -57.49
C LYS A 2 39.19 71.20 -58.26
N SER A 3 39.20 69.91 -58.58
CA SER A 3 38.05 69.16 -59.08
C SER A 3 37.81 67.96 -58.16
N ASN A 4 36.59 67.88 -57.64
CA ASN A 4 36.09 66.86 -56.75
C ASN A 4 35.86 65.54 -57.50
N SER A 5 36.25 64.42 -56.89
CA SER A 5 35.57 63.13 -57.10
C SER A 5 35.76 62.25 -55.87
N ILE A 6 34.65 62.07 -55.17
CA ILE A 6 34.48 61.36 -53.90
C ILE A 6 34.36 59.85 -54.19
N LYS A 7 35.18 59.03 -53.51
CA LYS A 7 34.98 57.57 -53.44
C LYS A 7 34.13 57.25 -52.21
N ILE A 8 32.97 56.63 -52.42
CA ILE A 8 32.08 56.12 -51.37
C ILE A 8 32.62 54.74 -50.95
N GLY A 9 33.10 54.64 -49.71
CA GLY A 9 33.36 53.38 -49.03
C GLY A 9 32.15 52.97 -48.20
N ILE A 10 31.63 51.77 -48.45
CA ILE A 10 30.56 51.15 -47.66
C ILE A 10 31.16 50.71 -46.33
N PHE A 11 30.68 51.29 -45.23
CA PHE A 11 30.98 50.88 -43.87
C PHE A 11 29.67 50.33 -43.26
N LEU A 12 29.57 49.02 -43.10
CA LEU A 12 28.48 48.40 -42.33
C LEU A 12 28.75 48.67 -40.84
N LEU A 13 28.04 49.63 -40.25
CA LEU A 13 27.87 49.71 -38.80
C LEU A 13 26.63 48.89 -38.42
N LEU A 14 26.84 47.70 -37.85
CA LEU A 14 25.82 47.04 -37.04
C LEU A 14 25.65 47.87 -35.76
N THR A 15 24.56 48.62 -35.68
CA THR A 15 24.11 49.21 -34.43
C THR A 15 23.32 48.16 -33.67
N THR A 16 23.95 47.57 -32.66
CA THR A 16 23.24 46.79 -31.63
C THR A 16 22.37 47.76 -30.84
N ALA A 17 21.07 47.78 -31.11
CA ALA A 17 20.09 48.44 -30.27
C ALA A 17 20.06 47.72 -28.91
N SER A 18 20.56 48.40 -27.88
CA SER A 18 20.43 47.99 -26.48
C SER A 18 18.98 48.21 -26.05
N PHE A 19 18.19 47.14 -26.03
CA PHE A 19 16.94 47.11 -25.27
C PHE A 19 17.28 46.79 -23.82
N THR A 20 17.21 47.79 -22.95
CA THR A 20 17.14 47.58 -21.51
C THR A 20 15.80 46.94 -21.18
N ASN A 21 15.75 45.62 -21.18
CA ASN A 21 14.67 44.89 -20.52
C ASN A 21 14.90 45.01 -19.01
N GLU A 22 14.27 45.99 -18.38
CA GLU A 22 13.86 45.84 -16.99
C GLU A 22 12.83 44.71 -16.95
N ALA A 23 13.33 43.48 -16.78
CA ALA A 23 12.50 42.34 -16.48
C ALA A 23 11.92 42.56 -15.08
N LEU A 24 10.70 43.09 -15.03
CA LEU A 24 9.79 42.83 -13.93
C LEU A 24 9.66 41.30 -13.83
N ALA A 25 10.35 40.73 -12.84
CA ALA A 25 10.22 39.33 -12.49
C ALA A 25 8.80 39.08 -11.98
N GLN A 26 7.89 38.82 -12.92
CA GLN A 26 6.59 38.25 -12.63
C GLN A 26 6.87 36.84 -12.08
N LYS A 27 6.50 36.66 -10.82
CA LYS A 27 6.79 35.49 -9.99
C LYS A 27 5.90 34.30 -10.40
N ASP A 28 5.84 33.98 -11.68
CA ASP A 28 5.18 32.78 -12.20
C ASP A 28 6.24 31.69 -12.38
N GLY A 29 6.55 31.06 -11.25
CA GLY A 29 7.59 30.06 -11.15
C GLY A 29 7.30 29.06 -10.04
N LYS A 30 6.08 28.53 -9.96
CA LYS A 30 5.92 27.17 -9.40
C LYS A 30 6.48 26.19 -10.43
N LYS A 31 7.82 26.10 -10.52
CA LYS A 31 8.43 24.80 -10.81
C LYS A 31 7.91 23.90 -9.69
N ALA A 32 7.07 22.93 -10.05
CA ALA A 32 6.72 21.85 -9.14
C ALA A 32 8.05 21.21 -8.69
N SER A 33 8.56 21.61 -7.53
CA SER A 33 9.66 20.91 -6.90
C SER A 33 9.15 19.49 -6.70
N GLU A 34 9.82 18.50 -7.31
CA GLU A 34 9.48 17.08 -7.21
C GLU A 34 9.22 16.74 -5.74
N LYS A 35 7.94 16.70 -5.36
CA LYS A 35 7.53 16.32 -4.01
C LYS A 35 7.80 14.83 -3.80
N GLN A 36 7.76 14.03 -4.86
CA GLN A 36 8.11 12.61 -4.80
C GLN A 36 9.62 12.43 -4.65
N ILE A 37 10.00 11.74 -3.58
CA ILE A 37 11.38 11.48 -3.17
C ILE A 37 11.79 10.03 -3.47
N LEU A 38 10.85 9.10 -3.31
CA LEU A 38 11.03 7.68 -3.61
C LEU A 38 9.77 7.15 -4.30
N ASN A 39 9.96 6.29 -5.30
CA ASN A 39 8.93 5.47 -5.89
C ASN A 39 9.55 4.12 -6.29
N GLN A 40 9.28 3.08 -5.51
CA GLN A 40 9.82 1.73 -5.71
C GLN A 40 8.66 0.74 -5.89
N GLY A 41 8.41 0.37 -7.15
CA GLY A 41 7.52 -0.74 -7.57
C GLY A 41 8.27 -1.99 -8.03
N PHE A 42 9.59 -2.09 -7.76
CA PHE A 42 10.41 -3.27 -8.07
C PHE A 42 10.55 -3.64 -9.57
N GLU A 43 10.18 -2.71 -10.45
CA GLU A 43 10.19 -2.87 -11.91
C GLU A 43 11.59 -2.86 -12.54
N LYS A 44 12.55 -2.23 -11.88
CA LYS A 44 13.91 -2.09 -12.39
C LYS A 44 14.76 -3.23 -11.88
N GLY A 45 15.39 -3.94 -12.81
CA GLY A 45 16.29 -5.06 -12.58
C GLY A 45 16.89 -5.51 -13.91
N LYS A 46 18.01 -6.23 -13.88
CA LYS A 46 18.67 -6.74 -15.10
C LYS A 46 18.48 -8.23 -15.33
N GLU A 47 18.09 -8.95 -14.28
CA GLU A 47 18.01 -10.40 -14.27
C GLU A 47 16.61 -10.83 -13.83
N ILE A 48 16.17 -11.97 -14.33
CA ILE A 48 14.90 -12.61 -13.99
C ILE A 48 15.16 -13.54 -12.81
N ALA A 49 14.36 -13.42 -11.76
CA ALA A 49 14.41 -14.29 -10.60
C ALA A 49 14.11 -15.74 -11.01
N THR A 50 14.90 -16.67 -10.49
CA THR A 50 14.71 -18.13 -10.68
C THR A 50 14.43 -18.84 -9.37
N GLU A 51 14.59 -18.17 -8.23
CA GLU A 51 14.43 -18.71 -6.89
C GLU A 51 14.01 -17.63 -5.88
N ILE A 52 13.42 -18.08 -4.79
CA ILE A 52 13.11 -17.29 -3.59
C ILE A 52 14.41 -16.71 -2.99
N GLY A 53 14.31 -15.58 -2.32
CA GLY A 53 15.42 -14.88 -1.69
C GLY A 53 16.19 -13.98 -2.66
N SER A 54 15.53 -13.49 -3.70
CA SER A 54 16.13 -12.81 -4.85
C SER A 54 15.86 -11.29 -4.92
N ILE A 55 15.44 -10.65 -3.82
CA ILE A 55 15.11 -9.20 -3.82
C ILE A 55 16.23 -8.29 -4.36
N GLN A 56 17.49 -8.75 -4.31
CA GLN A 56 18.66 -7.99 -4.75
C GLN A 56 18.77 -7.86 -6.27
N LEU A 57 17.97 -8.64 -7.02
CA LEU A 57 17.84 -8.48 -8.47
C LEU A 57 17.06 -7.21 -8.83
N SER A 58 16.27 -6.66 -7.88
CA SER A 58 15.66 -5.34 -8.02
C SER A 58 16.69 -4.25 -7.76
N GLU A 59 16.80 -3.29 -8.67
CA GLU A 59 17.85 -2.27 -8.68
C GLU A 59 17.93 -1.49 -7.36
N GLY A 60 19.07 -1.61 -6.67
CA GLY A 60 19.35 -0.90 -5.43
C GLY A 60 18.66 -1.46 -4.19
N VAL A 61 17.81 -2.48 -4.31
CA VAL A 61 17.10 -3.09 -3.18
C VAL A 61 17.93 -4.21 -2.56
N THR A 62 17.91 -4.35 -1.24
CA THR A 62 18.68 -5.38 -0.53
C THR A 62 17.91 -5.96 0.65
N SER A 63 18.43 -7.05 1.24
CA SER A 63 18.01 -7.51 2.56
C SER A 63 19.12 -7.25 3.58
N PRO A 64 18.78 -6.75 4.78
CA PRO A 64 19.75 -6.45 5.85
C PRO A 64 20.24 -7.70 6.62
N THR A 65 19.63 -8.85 6.37
CA THR A 65 19.84 -10.12 7.08
C THR A 65 20.25 -11.23 6.11
N ALA A 66 20.84 -12.32 6.62
CA ALA A 66 21.20 -13.49 5.81
C ALA A 66 19.98 -14.16 5.16
N ILE A 67 18.82 -14.10 5.82
CA ILE A 67 17.55 -14.56 5.25
C ILE A 67 16.99 -13.41 4.42
N LYS A 68 16.85 -13.65 3.12
CA LYS A 68 16.55 -12.63 2.12
C LYS A 68 15.06 -12.55 1.85
N ALA A 69 14.59 -11.36 1.51
CA ALA A 69 13.27 -11.14 0.96
C ALA A 69 13.22 -11.55 -0.52
N ASP A 70 12.02 -11.61 -1.07
CA ASP A 70 11.75 -12.22 -2.36
C ASP A 70 11.37 -11.16 -3.41
N LEU A 71 11.70 -11.46 -4.66
CA LEU A 71 11.23 -10.72 -5.83
C LEU A 71 10.35 -11.63 -6.68
N PHE A 72 9.17 -11.15 -7.06
CA PHE A 72 8.26 -11.81 -7.98
C PHE A 72 8.15 -10.96 -9.25
N GLN A 73 8.23 -11.60 -10.41
CA GLN A 73 8.26 -10.92 -11.70
C GLN A 73 7.33 -11.59 -12.69
N SER A 74 6.65 -10.79 -13.53
CA SER A 74 5.82 -11.31 -14.63
C SER A 74 6.62 -12.05 -15.69
N GLU A 75 7.92 -11.75 -15.81
CA GLU A 75 8.84 -12.42 -16.73
C GLU A 75 9.43 -13.72 -16.15
N ALA A 76 9.24 -13.96 -14.85
CA ALA A 76 9.64 -15.19 -14.18
C ALA A 76 8.54 -16.26 -14.25
N SER A 77 8.87 -17.48 -13.85
CA SER A 77 7.93 -18.61 -13.81
C SER A 77 8.14 -19.46 -12.55
N GLY A 78 7.20 -20.37 -12.27
CA GLY A 78 7.25 -21.24 -11.11
C GLY A 78 7.16 -20.44 -9.80
N ASP A 79 8.05 -20.75 -8.85
CA ASP A 79 7.97 -20.26 -7.47
C ASP A 79 8.08 -18.74 -7.30
N VAL A 80 8.56 -18.03 -8.32
CA VAL A 80 8.78 -16.56 -8.33
C VAL A 80 7.99 -15.85 -9.44
N GLY A 81 7.03 -16.54 -10.05
CA GLY A 81 6.19 -15.98 -11.11
C GLY A 81 5.17 -14.95 -10.61
N VAL A 82 4.61 -14.20 -11.55
CA VAL A 82 3.44 -13.35 -11.33
C VAL A 82 2.39 -13.70 -12.37
N PRO A 83 1.10 -13.88 -12.00
CA PRO A 83 0.55 -13.64 -10.66
C PRO A 83 0.66 -14.82 -9.70
N VAL A 84 0.94 -16.03 -10.19
CA VAL A 84 0.98 -17.26 -9.38
C VAL A 84 2.42 -17.59 -9.00
N ASN A 85 2.66 -17.83 -7.71
CA ASN A 85 3.95 -18.19 -7.15
C ASN A 85 3.80 -19.21 -5.99
N VAL A 86 4.92 -19.56 -5.34
CA VAL A 86 4.95 -20.59 -4.28
C VAL A 86 4.11 -20.24 -3.04
N TYR A 87 3.86 -18.95 -2.79
CA TYR A 87 3.15 -18.47 -1.61
C TYR A 87 1.68 -18.14 -1.88
N GLY A 88 1.27 -18.01 -3.13
CA GLY A 88 -0.07 -17.57 -3.46
C GLY A 88 -0.26 -17.02 -4.87
N THR A 89 -1.38 -16.31 -5.05
CA THR A 89 -1.72 -15.58 -6.27
C THR A 89 -1.95 -14.11 -5.96
N GLU A 90 -1.17 -13.22 -6.57
CA GLU A 90 -1.40 -11.77 -6.45
C GLU A 90 -1.07 -11.05 -7.77
N GLN A 91 -1.90 -10.07 -8.12
CA GLN A 91 -1.70 -9.21 -9.28
C GLN A 91 -0.87 -7.98 -8.89
N PRO A 92 0.12 -7.58 -9.71
CA PRO A 92 0.91 -6.39 -9.44
C PRO A 92 0.04 -5.13 -9.54
N LEU A 93 0.37 -4.08 -8.78
CA LEU A 93 -0.38 -2.83 -8.88
C LEU A 93 -0.02 -2.10 -10.16
N ALA A 94 -1.03 -1.77 -10.97
CA ALA A 94 -0.86 -1.02 -12.22
C ALA A 94 -0.12 0.31 -12.00
N ASP A 95 -0.42 1.02 -10.90
CA ASP A 95 0.19 2.30 -10.55
C ASP A 95 1.69 2.20 -10.20
N GLY A 96 2.20 0.98 -9.96
CA GLY A 96 3.62 0.68 -9.67
C GLY A 96 4.46 0.27 -10.86
N GLY A 97 3.85 0.20 -12.05
CA GLY A 97 4.47 -0.34 -13.26
C GLY A 97 3.89 -1.69 -13.68
N GLY A 98 3.20 -2.38 -12.76
CA GLY A 98 2.26 -3.44 -13.08
C GLY A 98 2.89 -4.75 -13.55
N LYS A 99 4.14 -5.04 -13.20
CA LYS A 99 4.78 -6.31 -13.58
C LYS A 99 5.35 -7.08 -12.40
N ASN A 100 5.93 -6.37 -11.42
CA ASN A 100 6.71 -6.98 -10.36
C ASN A 100 6.19 -6.55 -8.99
N TYR A 101 6.50 -7.34 -7.97
CA TYR A 101 6.35 -6.96 -6.56
C TYR A 101 7.36 -7.74 -5.72
N ALA A 102 7.54 -7.34 -4.46
CA ALA A 102 8.39 -8.05 -3.52
C ALA A 102 7.55 -8.81 -2.49
N GLY A 103 8.20 -9.65 -1.69
CA GLY A 103 7.56 -10.30 -0.55
C GLY A 103 8.51 -10.52 0.62
N PHE A 104 7.93 -10.57 1.83
CA PHE A 104 8.70 -10.71 3.07
C PHE A 104 7.92 -11.44 4.17
N VAL A 105 8.68 -12.06 5.08
CA VAL A 105 8.18 -12.75 6.27
C VAL A 105 8.14 -11.77 7.44
N ALA A 106 6.95 -11.36 7.84
CA ALA A 106 6.73 -10.44 8.97
C ALA A 106 6.72 -11.18 10.32
N TYR A 107 6.34 -12.45 10.33
CA TYR A 107 6.17 -13.21 11.57
C TYR A 107 6.30 -14.72 11.35
N LYS A 108 6.90 -15.40 12.32
CA LYS A 108 6.89 -16.85 12.48
C LYS A 108 6.75 -17.18 13.99
N PRO A 109 6.04 -18.23 14.38
CA PRO A 109 5.89 -18.60 15.78
C PRO A 109 7.07 -19.45 16.28
N GLY A 110 7.18 -19.57 17.61
CA GLY A 110 8.04 -20.56 18.27
C GLY A 110 9.52 -20.43 17.92
N LYS A 111 10.18 -21.57 17.66
CA LYS A 111 11.64 -21.63 17.42
C LYS A 111 12.08 -20.90 16.15
N ALA A 112 11.17 -20.70 15.20
CA ALA A 112 11.44 -20.00 13.94
C ALA A 112 11.19 -18.48 14.03
N ALA A 113 10.92 -17.93 15.22
CA ALA A 113 10.55 -16.52 15.41
C ALA A 113 11.56 -15.50 14.86
N SER A 114 12.84 -15.89 14.80
CA SER A 114 13.91 -15.06 14.25
C SER A 114 14.01 -15.13 12.72
N GLU A 115 13.31 -16.04 12.05
CA GLU A 115 13.38 -16.23 10.60
C GLU A 115 12.49 -15.23 9.84
N ARG A 116 12.70 -13.94 10.09
CA ARG A 116 12.01 -12.84 9.41
C ARG A 116 12.88 -12.27 8.31
N THR A 117 12.24 -11.69 7.30
CA THR A 117 12.93 -11.06 6.18
C THR A 117 12.51 -9.60 6.06
N TYR A 118 13.38 -8.79 5.48
CA TYR A 118 13.23 -7.35 5.39
C TYR A 118 13.70 -6.86 4.03
N ILE A 119 13.09 -5.76 3.58
CA ILE A 119 13.38 -5.11 2.30
C ILE A 119 13.96 -3.74 2.59
N THR A 120 15.22 -3.52 2.23
CA THR A 120 15.92 -2.23 2.42
C THR A 120 16.06 -1.53 1.08
N ILE A 121 15.59 -0.29 1.03
CA ILE A 121 15.62 0.57 -0.15
C ILE A 121 16.42 1.85 0.19
N PRO A 122 17.48 2.18 -0.57
CA PRO A 122 18.17 3.46 -0.44
C PRO A 122 17.28 4.59 -0.98
N ILE A 123 17.31 5.74 -0.32
CA ILE A 123 16.58 6.93 -0.77
C ILE A 123 17.42 7.62 -1.85
N MET A 124 17.00 7.50 -3.10
CA MET A 124 17.74 7.95 -4.27
C MET A 124 17.06 9.14 -4.95
N LYS A 125 17.86 10.09 -5.45
CA LYS A 125 17.43 11.09 -6.42
C LYS A 125 18.26 10.93 -7.69
N GLY A 126 17.65 10.33 -8.72
CA GLY A 126 18.40 9.85 -9.88
C GLY A 126 19.42 8.80 -9.45
N THR A 127 20.70 9.01 -9.74
CA THR A 127 21.80 8.10 -9.36
C THR A 127 22.45 8.45 -8.02
N GLN A 128 22.03 9.54 -7.36
CA GLN A 128 22.62 9.99 -6.11
C GLN A 128 21.77 9.57 -4.92
N GLN A 129 22.39 8.92 -3.93
CA GLN A 129 21.75 8.70 -2.63
C GLN A 129 21.61 10.04 -1.88
N ILE A 130 20.43 10.29 -1.33
CA ILE A 130 20.10 11.51 -0.60
C ILE A 130 19.76 11.20 0.86
N THR A 131 19.69 12.26 1.67
CA THR A 131 19.24 12.20 3.06
C THR A 131 17.99 13.05 3.21
N LEU A 132 16.97 12.55 3.92
CA LEU A 132 15.79 13.35 4.23
C LEU A 132 16.21 14.58 5.06
N LYS A 133 15.60 15.72 4.80
CA LYS A 133 16.00 16.98 5.43
C LYS A 133 15.33 17.12 6.79
N LYS A 134 16.14 17.36 7.83
CA LYS A 134 15.66 17.58 9.20
C LYS A 134 14.52 18.59 9.25
N GLY A 135 13.44 18.24 9.96
CA GLY A 135 12.28 19.09 10.18
C GLY A 135 11.29 19.16 9.01
N LEU A 136 11.61 18.58 7.85
CA LEU A 136 10.64 18.44 6.76
C LEU A 136 9.73 17.24 6.99
N THR A 137 8.51 17.36 6.46
CA THR A 137 7.45 16.35 6.60
C THR A 137 7.34 15.54 5.32
N TYR A 138 7.17 14.22 5.49
CA TYR A 138 7.07 13.25 4.41
C TYR A 138 5.85 12.35 4.63
N CYS A 139 5.07 12.12 3.58
CA CYS A 139 4.11 11.03 3.51
C CYS A 139 4.87 9.77 3.09
N VAL A 140 4.69 8.70 3.83
CA VAL A 140 5.25 7.39 3.53
C VAL A 140 4.11 6.44 3.27
N GLU A 141 4.12 5.80 2.12
CA GLU A 141 3.07 4.89 1.64
C GLU A 141 3.69 3.62 1.10
N PHE A 142 3.07 2.48 1.37
CA PHE A 142 3.32 1.23 0.65
C PHE A 142 2.10 0.32 0.74
N SER A 143 1.95 -0.55 -0.25
CA SER A 143 0.82 -1.46 -0.37
C SER A 143 1.23 -2.86 0.06
N VAL A 144 0.39 -3.56 0.83
CA VAL A 144 0.64 -4.92 1.27
C VAL A 144 -0.56 -5.83 1.02
N SER A 145 -0.29 -7.10 0.76
CA SER A 145 -1.30 -8.17 0.63
C SER A 145 -0.79 -9.41 1.34
N LEU A 146 -1.65 -10.11 2.08
CA LEU A 146 -1.28 -11.33 2.79
C LEU A 146 -1.27 -12.51 1.82
N ALA A 147 -0.18 -13.26 1.73
CA ALA A 147 -0.13 -14.42 0.84
C ALA A 147 -1.01 -15.58 1.37
N GLU A 148 -1.67 -16.35 0.49
CA GLU A 148 -2.56 -17.46 0.88
C GLU A 148 -1.86 -18.57 1.67
N SER A 149 -0.55 -18.74 1.50
CA SER A 149 0.25 -19.66 2.31
C SER A 149 0.28 -19.29 3.80
N SER A 150 -0.14 -18.08 4.19
CA SER A 150 -0.05 -17.60 5.56
C SER A 150 -1.07 -18.22 6.50
N LYS A 151 -0.60 -18.79 7.61
CA LYS A 151 -1.42 -19.19 8.78
C LYS A 151 -1.65 -18.07 9.79
N PHE A 152 -0.90 -16.98 9.66
CA PHE A 152 -1.01 -15.84 10.55
C PHE A 152 -1.12 -14.55 9.74
N ALA A 153 -1.94 -13.62 10.23
CA ALA A 153 -1.90 -12.22 9.86
C ALA A 153 -1.42 -11.43 11.08
N THR A 154 -0.62 -10.38 10.90
CA THR A 154 -0.06 -9.60 12.01
C THR A 154 -0.27 -8.11 11.87
N ASN A 155 -0.26 -7.42 13.00
CA ASN A 155 0.03 -5.98 13.02
C ASN A 155 1.55 -5.75 12.92
N ASN A 156 2.01 -4.53 13.17
CA ASN A 156 3.43 -4.15 13.13
C ASN A 156 4.08 -4.25 11.75
N ILE A 157 3.29 -4.30 10.66
CA ILE A 157 3.79 -4.06 9.31
C ILE A 157 4.24 -2.60 9.24
N SER A 158 5.56 -2.42 9.10
CA SER A 158 6.22 -1.16 9.41
C SER A 158 7.39 -0.88 8.48
N ALA A 159 7.80 0.37 8.40
CA ALA A 159 9.09 0.74 7.85
C ALA A 159 9.95 1.43 8.91
N LEU A 160 11.27 1.38 8.76
CA LEU A 160 12.24 2.00 9.65
C LEU A 160 13.20 2.82 8.81
N PHE A 161 13.29 4.11 9.12
CA PHE A 161 14.32 4.96 8.54
C PHE A 161 15.65 4.81 9.27
N SER A 162 16.75 4.78 8.51
CA SER A 162 18.10 4.67 9.07
C SER A 162 19.14 5.44 8.27
N LYS A 163 20.26 5.75 8.94
CA LYS A 163 21.43 6.38 8.35
C LYS A 163 22.28 5.40 7.55
N ASP A 164 22.43 4.20 8.09
CA ASP A 164 23.22 3.11 7.54
C ASP A 164 22.29 1.91 7.31
N VAL A 165 22.70 0.99 6.44
CA VAL A 165 21.97 -0.27 6.24
C VAL A 165 21.86 -1.00 7.57
N LEU A 166 20.65 -1.46 7.90
CA LEU A 166 20.42 -2.19 9.14
C LEU A 166 21.05 -3.58 9.09
N GLY A 167 21.25 -4.17 10.28
CA GLY A 167 21.82 -5.50 10.40
C GLY A 167 23.33 -5.54 10.15
N ASN A 168 23.92 -6.68 10.46
CA ASN A 168 25.34 -6.99 10.24
C ASN A 168 25.50 -8.20 9.31
N GLY A 169 24.46 -8.52 8.52
CA GLY A 169 24.41 -9.73 7.70
C GLY A 169 24.18 -11.03 8.47
N ALA A 170 24.00 -10.98 9.80
CA ALA A 170 23.61 -12.17 10.57
C ALA A 170 22.19 -12.65 10.20
N ALA A 171 21.94 -13.93 10.45
CA ALA A 171 20.59 -14.45 10.45
C ALA A 171 19.84 -13.96 11.70
N GLY A 172 18.60 -13.51 11.54
CA GLY A 172 17.73 -13.18 12.66
C GLY A 172 16.87 -11.95 12.46
N ALA A 173 15.80 -11.85 13.26
CA ALA A 173 14.93 -10.70 13.27
C ALA A 173 15.64 -9.45 13.80
N ILE A 174 15.37 -8.30 13.18
CA ILE A 174 15.86 -7.00 13.62
C ILE A 174 14.83 -6.45 14.61
N TYR A 175 15.22 -6.34 15.89
CA TYR A 175 14.37 -5.71 16.90
C TYR A 175 14.75 -4.24 17.06
N ASN A 176 13.76 -3.35 16.95
CA ASN A 176 13.97 -1.91 17.07
C ASN A 176 12.71 -1.25 17.64
N ASN A 177 12.90 -0.26 18.52
CA ASN A 177 11.82 0.50 19.16
C ASN A 177 12.02 2.02 19.00
N SER A 178 12.82 2.44 18.01
CA SER A 178 13.10 3.87 17.78
C SER A 178 11.87 4.60 17.22
N GLU A 179 11.85 5.91 17.46
CA GLU A 179 10.87 6.85 16.87
C GLU A 179 10.93 6.97 15.33
N LYS A 180 11.91 6.32 14.69
CA LYS A 180 12.07 6.28 13.23
C LYS A 180 11.29 5.15 12.57
N ILE A 181 10.61 4.34 13.38
CA ILE A 181 9.68 3.33 12.90
C ILE A 181 8.35 4.00 12.55
N ILE A 182 7.87 3.72 11.36
CA ILE A 182 6.63 4.22 10.81
C ILE A 182 5.68 3.04 10.59
N ARG A 183 4.44 3.21 11.06
CA ARG A 183 3.33 2.25 10.97
C ARG A 183 2.08 3.02 10.60
N ASN A 184 1.10 2.34 10.01
CA ASN A 184 -0.21 2.95 9.80
C ASN A 184 -0.84 3.36 11.14
N GLN A 185 -1.68 4.40 11.10
CA GLN A 185 -2.44 4.83 12.27
C GLN A 185 -3.29 3.66 12.81
N GLY A 186 -3.32 3.50 14.13
CA GLY A 186 -4.02 2.39 14.80
C GLY A 186 -3.28 1.04 14.79
N ASN A 187 -2.23 0.88 13.97
CA ASN A 187 -1.43 -0.34 13.89
C ASN A 187 -2.31 -1.61 13.80
N LYS A 188 -3.24 -1.60 12.83
CA LYS A 188 -4.16 -2.70 12.58
C LYS A 188 -3.44 -3.96 12.11
N ILE A 189 -4.13 -5.10 12.21
CA ILE A 189 -3.71 -6.35 11.59
C ILE A 189 -4.07 -6.29 10.10
N TYR A 190 -3.16 -6.71 9.23
CA TYR A 190 -3.40 -6.80 7.79
C TYR A 190 -3.70 -8.25 7.42
N ASN A 191 -4.95 -8.58 7.12
CA ASN A 191 -5.42 -9.96 6.93
C ASN A 191 -6.10 -10.22 5.56
N GLY A 192 -6.05 -9.25 4.64
CA GLY A 192 -6.60 -9.41 3.29
C GLY A 192 -5.70 -10.28 2.41
N PHE A 193 -6.24 -11.40 1.92
CA PHE A 193 -5.56 -12.28 0.95
C PHE A 193 -5.60 -11.79 -0.49
N PHE A 194 -6.56 -10.91 -0.80
CA PHE A 194 -6.82 -10.45 -2.15
C PHE A 194 -6.90 -8.93 -2.16
N GLY A 195 -6.13 -8.33 -3.06
CA GLY A 195 -6.08 -6.89 -3.20
C GLY A 195 -5.17 -6.24 -2.15
N TRP A 196 -4.81 -5.01 -2.47
CA TRP A 196 -3.72 -4.32 -1.80
C TRP A 196 -4.24 -3.38 -0.71
N ASP A 197 -3.86 -3.68 0.53
CA ASP A 197 -4.12 -2.85 1.68
C ASP A 197 -3.01 -1.81 1.83
N LYS A 198 -3.36 -0.55 2.09
CA LYS A 198 -2.36 0.53 2.16
C LYS A 198 -1.87 0.75 3.59
N VAL A 199 -0.55 0.69 3.77
CA VAL A 199 0.14 1.27 4.92
C VAL A 199 0.48 2.72 4.58
N CYS A 200 0.00 3.67 5.38
CA CYS A 200 0.29 5.07 5.15
C CYS A 200 0.42 5.86 6.45
N THR A 201 1.39 6.77 6.50
CA THR A 201 1.63 7.60 7.67
C THR A 201 2.46 8.84 7.32
N VAL A 202 2.56 9.74 8.28
CA VAL A 202 3.29 11.00 8.18
C VAL A 202 4.53 10.93 9.06
N TYR A 203 5.68 11.34 8.52
CA TYR A 203 6.96 11.31 9.20
C TYR A 203 7.67 12.67 9.13
N THR A 204 8.14 13.17 10.27
CA THR A 204 9.02 14.35 10.33
C THR A 204 10.46 13.90 10.46
N ALA A 205 11.27 14.19 9.44
CA ALA A 205 12.65 13.72 9.38
C ALA A 205 13.55 14.34 10.45
N LYS A 206 14.50 13.54 10.93
CA LYS A 206 15.53 13.88 11.91
C LYS A 206 16.81 14.38 11.24
N GLY A 207 16.99 14.10 9.94
CA GLY A 207 18.08 14.65 9.12
C GLY A 207 19.20 13.67 8.81
N ASP A 208 19.02 12.39 9.11
CA ASP A 208 20.01 11.35 8.91
C ASP A 208 19.47 10.13 8.15
N GLU A 209 18.22 10.18 7.68
CA GLU A 209 17.53 9.09 6.99
C GLU A 209 18.02 8.97 5.54
N LYS A 210 18.74 7.88 5.25
CA LYS A 210 19.28 7.54 3.92
C LYS A 210 18.70 6.25 3.34
N PHE A 211 18.09 5.43 4.19
CA PHE A 211 17.48 4.16 3.85
C PHE A 211 16.11 4.06 4.50
N ILE A 212 15.23 3.30 3.86
CA ILE A 212 13.98 2.80 4.44
C ILE A 212 14.03 1.27 4.40
N THR A 213 13.82 0.62 5.55
CA THR A 213 13.74 -0.83 5.66
C THR A 213 12.33 -1.23 6.07
N ILE A 214 11.71 -2.18 5.36
CA ILE A 214 10.34 -2.61 5.56
C ILE A 214 10.32 -4.01 6.18
N GLY A 215 9.44 -4.21 7.18
CA GLY A 215 9.24 -5.48 7.86
C GLY A 215 8.52 -5.31 9.20
N ASN A 216 8.74 -6.25 10.11
CA ASN A 216 8.25 -6.18 11.49
C ASN A 216 9.44 -6.13 12.46
N PHE A 217 9.65 -4.98 13.08
CA PHE A 217 10.75 -4.74 14.03
C PHE A 217 10.41 -5.09 15.48
N GLU A 218 9.21 -5.61 15.72
CA GLU A 218 8.69 -5.83 17.07
C GLU A 218 8.85 -7.28 17.48
N ARG A 219 9.06 -7.54 18.77
CA ARG A 219 9.18 -8.93 19.23
C ARG A 219 7.84 -9.66 19.10
N ASN A 220 7.88 -10.99 19.04
CA ASN A 220 6.66 -11.80 18.91
C ASN A 220 5.69 -11.56 20.07
N GLU A 221 6.21 -11.36 21.28
CA GLU A 221 5.41 -11.12 22.49
C GLU A 221 4.61 -9.82 22.41
N ASN A 222 5.09 -8.87 21.59
CA ASN A 222 4.48 -7.56 21.36
C ASN A 222 3.80 -7.47 19.97
N THR A 223 3.71 -8.59 19.25
CA THR A 223 3.04 -8.66 17.94
C THR A 223 1.66 -9.27 18.11
N LYS A 224 0.62 -8.49 17.79
CA LYS A 224 -0.75 -9.01 17.71
C LYS A 224 -0.89 -9.77 16.40
N TYR A 225 -1.56 -10.92 16.45
CA TYR A 225 -1.80 -11.73 15.28
C TYR A 225 -3.19 -12.37 15.31
N GLU A 226 -3.69 -12.66 14.12
CA GLU A 226 -4.86 -13.49 13.87
C GLU A 226 -4.43 -14.79 13.21
N GLN A 227 -5.08 -15.89 13.56
CA GLN A 227 -4.93 -17.13 12.79
C GLN A 227 -5.80 -17.04 11.54
N THR A 228 -5.20 -17.28 10.39
CA THR A 228 -5.87 -17.25 9.11
C THR A 228 -6.09 -18.66 8.59
N LYS A 229 -7.21 -18.85 7.88
CA LYS A 229 -7.47 -20.08 7.15
C LYS A 229 -7.22 -19.79 5.68
N LYS A 230 -6.37 -20.59 5.04
CA LYS A 230 -6.13 -20.52 3.60
C LYS A 230 -7.47 -20.51 2.85
N PRO A 231 -7.66 -19.65 1.83
CA PRO A 231 -8.84 -19.71 0.94
C PRO A 231 -9.04 -21.11 0.36
N LYS A 232 -10.29 -21.56 0.22
CA LYS A 232 -10.59 -22.95 -0.20
C LYS A 232 -10.13 -23.24 -1.62
N GLU A 233 -10.08 -22.20 -2.44
CA GLU A 233 -9.76 -22.22 -3.87
C GLU A 233 -8.26 -22.20 -4.12
N SER A 234 -7.44 -21.96 -3.09
CA SER A 234 -5.99 -21.87 -3.19
C SER A 234 -5.34 -23.21 -2.91
N ASP A 235 -4.51 -23.71 -3.83
CA ASP A 235 -3.80 -24.99 -3.70
C ASP A 235 -2.46 -24.88 -2.96
N VAL A 236 -2.02 -23.66 -2.63
CA VAL A 236 -0.70 -23.45 -2.00
C VAL A 236 -0.60 -24.09 -0.62
N GLU A 237 0.61 -24.51 -0.23
CA GLU A 237 0.84 -25.09 1.08
C GLU A 237 0.66 -24.03 2.19
N SER A 238 0.01 -24.42 3.28
CA SER A 238 -0.20 -23.55 4.43
C SER A 238 1.00 -23.62 5.39
N ILE A 239 1.78 -22.54 5.42
CA ILE A 239 3.04 -22.40 6.16
C ILE A 239 2.78 -21.62 7.46
N PRO A 240 3.37 -22.01 8.60
CA PRO A 240 3.23 -21.31 9.87
C PRO A 240 4.02 -19.98 9.89
N HIS A 241 3.61 -19.03 9.05
CA HIS A 241 4.16 -17.68 8.95
C HIS A 241 3.07 -16.63 8.69
N ALA A 242 3.44 -15.36 8.79
CA ALA A 242 2.74 -14.25 8.15
C ALA A 242 3.64 -13.70 7.05
N TYR A 243 3.27 -14.00 5.81
CA TYR A 243 4.00 -13.60 4.60
C TYR A 243 3.19 -12.56 3.85
N TYR A 244 3.83 -11.44 3.53
CA TYR A 244 3.20 -10.33 2.85
C TYR A 244 3.88 -10.05 1.52
N TYR A 245 3.09 -9.91 0.47
CA TYR A 245 3.50 -9.20 -0.73
C TYR A 245 3.53 -7.71 -0.45
N ILE A 246 4.42 -6.99 -1.12
CA ILE A 246 4.56 -5.54 -1.03
C ILE A 246 4.87 -4.92 -2.38
N ASP A 247 4.21 -3.80 -2.65
CA ASP A 247 4.39 -3.01 -3.86
C ASP A 247 4.22 -1.51 -3.54
N ASN A 248 4.61 -0.64 -4.47
CA ASN A 248 4.37 0.80 -4.44
C ASN A 248 4.90 1.53 -3.20
N VAL A 249 6.18 1.33 -2.87
CA VAL A 249 6.82 2.06 -1.77
C VAL A 249 7.12 3.49 -2.22
N MET A 250 6.43 4.46 -1.63
CA MET A 250 6.50 5.87 -1.97
C MET A 250 6.86 6.73 -0.76
N ILE A 251 7.72 7.72 -1.01
CA ILE A 251 8.01 8.80 -0.06
C ILE A 251 7.76 10.12 -0.79
N THR A 252 6.90 10.96 -0.25
CA THR A 252 6.57 12.27 -0.82
C THR A 252 6.75 13.36 0.24
N GLN A 253 7.59 14.36 -0.03
CA GLN A 253 7.71 15.54 0.81
C GLN A 253 6.44 16.40 0.70
N VAL A 254 5.92 16.84 1.84
CA VAL A 254 4.76 17.72 1.93
C VAL A 254 5.03 18.93 2.80
N ASP A 255 4.31 20.02 2.53
CA ASP A 255 4.43 21.25 3.32
C ASP A 255 3.56 21.18 4.57
N LYS A 256 2.45 20.43 4.50
CA LYS A 256 1.51 20.21 5.60
C LYS A 256 1.16 18.73 5.69
N VAL A 257 0.99 18.24 6.92
CA VAL A 257 0.55 16.87 7.21
C VAL A 257 -0.78 16.53 6.50
N THR A 258 -1.68 17.51 6.34
CA THR A 258 -2.97 17.38 5.65
C THR A 258 -2.87 17.11 4.15
N GLU A 259 -1.69 17.27 3.55
CA GLU A 259 -1.46 16.91 2.14
C GLU A 259 -1.24 15.41 1.96
N CYS A 260 -0.95 14.67 3.03
CA CYS A 260 -0.90 13.21 2.97
C CYS A 260 -2.33 12.67 2.90
N LYS A 261 -2.66 11.90 1.86
CA LYS A 261 -4.01 11.35 1.64
C LYS A 261 -4.52 10.50 2.81
N CYS A 262 -3.62 9.89 3.57
CA CYS A 262 -3.97 9.11 4.76
C CYS A 262 -3.91 9.90 6.06
N PHE A 263 -3.53 11.17 6.03
CA PHE A 263 -3.56 11.98 7.24
C PHE A 263 -5.00 12.24 7.62
N ASN A 264 -5.44 11.54 8.67
CA ASN A 264 -6.68 11.82 9.35
C ASN A 264 -6.33 12.65 10.59
N SER A 265 -6.92 13.85 10.72
CA SER A 265 -6.74 14.72 11.90
C SER A 265 -7.42 14.16 13.15
N THR A 266 -8.31 13.20 12.95
CA THR A 266 -8.96 12.39 13.98
C THR A 266 -8.35 10.99 13.91
N PRO A 267 -7.95 10.38 15.04
CA PRO A 267 -7.49 8.99 15.06
C PRO A 267 -8.48 8.09 14.31
N PRO A 268 -8.03 7.06 13.58
CA PRO A 268 -8.94 6.16 12.90
C PRO A 268 -9.95 5.63 13.92
N LYS A 269 -11.23 5.89 13.66
CA LYS A 269 -12.30 5.25 14.43
C LYS A 269 -12.12 3.74 14.30
N VAL A 270 -12.52 2.99 15.33
CA VAL A 270 -12.37 1.52 15.40
C VAL A 270 -12.89 0.83 14.13
N GLU A 271 -13.89 1.43 13.48
CA GLU A 271 -14.40 1.13 12.13
C GLU A 271 -13.33 0.88 11.06
N ALA A 272 -12.25 1.66 11.05
CA ALA A 272 -11.15 1.55 10.08
C ALA A 272 -10.19 0.38 10.38
N SER A 273 -10.37 -0.29 11.52
CA SER A 273 -9.67 -1.51 11.90
C SER A 273 -10.42 -2.77 11.48
N PHE A 274 -11.67 -2.64 11.00
CA PHE A 274 -12.42 -3.76 10.43
C PHE A 274 -12.14 -3.92 8.94
N SER A 275 -12.31 -5.14 8.44
CA SER A 275 -12.10 -5.49 7.04
C SER A 275 -12.96 -4.62 6.12
N THR A 276 -12.37 -4.14 5.02
CA THR A 276 -13.06 -3.38 3.97
C THR A 276 -13.84 -4.27 2.99
N LEU A 277 -13.73 -5.60 3.15
CA LEU A 277 -14.41 -6.56 2.29
C LEU A 277 -15.91 -6.47 2.48
N VAL A 278 -16.62 -6.08 1.43
CA VAL A 278 -18.07 -6.24 1.35
C VAL A 278 -18.33 -7.69 0.98
N TYR A 279 -18.91 -8.48 1.88
CA TYR A 279 -19.49 -9.76 1.50
C TYR A 279 -20.64 -9.49 0.53
N THR A 280 -20.43 -9.80 -0.75
CA THR A 280 -21.52 -9.89 -1.72
C THR A 280 -22.02 -11.32 -1.72
N ASN A 281 -23.27 -11.54 -1.35
CA ASN A 281 -23.92 -12.84 -1.52
C ASN A 281 -24.64 -12.85 -2.87
N THR A 282 -24.47 -13.92 -3.62
CA THR A 282 -25.28 -14.22 -4.80
C THR A 282 -26.32 -15.24 -4.34
N PRO A 283 -27.64 -14.97 -4.45
CA PRO A 283 -28.65 -15.91 -3.98
C PRO A 283 -28.52 -17.25 -4.72
N GLU A 284 -28.30 -18.34 -4.00
CA GLU A 284 -28.33 -19.68 -4.58
C GLU A 284 -29.79 -20.17 -4.63
N ILE A 285 -30.45 -19.91 -5.77
CA ILE A 285 -31.85 -20.28 -5.99
C ILE A 285 -31.90 -21.60 -6.76
N THR A 286 -32.74 -22.53 -6.30
CA THR A 286 -33.03 -23.77 -7.01
C THR A 286 -34.54 -23.93 -7.23
N ASP A 287 -34.93 -24.68 -8.26
CA ASP A 287 -36.33 -24.91 -8.64
C ASP A 287 -37.16 -25.63 -7.56
N LYS A 288 -36.52 -26.13 -6.50
CA LYS A 288 -37.15 -26.84 -5.39
C LYS A 288 -37.52 -25.93 -4.22
N MET A 289 -37.09 -24.67 -4.22
CA MET A 289 -37.30 -23.74 -3.11
C MET A 289 -38.71 -23.15 -3.16
N THR A 290 -39.32 -23.02 -1.99
CA THR A 290 -40.54 -22.25 -1.79
C THR A 290 -40.24 -20.75 -1.92
N LYS A 291 -41.28 -19.95 -2.18
CA LYS A 291 -41.15 -18.47 -2.24
C LYS A 291 -40.51 -17.89 -0.97
N SER A 292 -40.84 -18.43 0.20
CA SER A 292 -40.23 -18.01 1.47
C SER A 292 -38.74 -18.30 1.53
N GLU A 293 -38.32 -19.48 1.08
CA GLU A 293 -36.91 -19.87 1.06
C GLU A 293 -36.11 -19.04 0.04
N ILE A 294 -36.72 -18.69 -1.09
CA ILE A 294 -36.11 -17.79 -2.09
C ILE A 294 -35.89 -16.40 -1.48
N ILE A 295 -36.89 -15.83 -0.81
CA ILE A 295 -36.76 -14.52 -0.17
C ILE A 295 -35.67 -14.53 0.92
N GLN A 296 -35.53 -15.62 1.68
CA GLN A 296 -34.51 -15.76 2.71
C GLN A 296 -33.07 -15.79 2.16
N GLN A 297 -32.85 -16.12 0.90
CA GLN A 297 -31.51 -16.04 0.28
C GLN A 297 -31.06 -14.59 -0.02
N HIS A 298 -31.96 -13.61 0.07
CA HIS A 298 -31.70 -12.21 -0.27
C HIS A 298 -31.21 -11.42 0.94
N THR A 299 -29.96 -11.68 1.35
CA THR A 299 -29.31 -11.02 2.49
C THR A 299 -28.52 -9.79 2.07
N VAL A 300 -28.78 -8.65 2.74
CA VAL A 300 -28.02 -7.41 2.55
C VAL A 300 -26.92 -7.30 3.59
N TYR A 301 -25.69 -7.01 3.12
CA TYR A 301 -24.54 -6.74 3.98
C TYR A 301 -24.18 -5.26 3.94
N PHE A 302 -23.85 -4.72 5.11
CA PHE A 302 -23.32 -3.36 5.27
C PHE A 302 -21.80 -3.42 5.44
N ARG A 303 -21.12 -2.33 5.05
CA ARG A 303 -19.73 -2.15 5.47
C ARG A 303 -19.73 -1.80 6.95
N ALA A 304 -18.78 -2.32 7.71
CA ALA A 304 -18.61 -1.98 9.13
C ALA A 304 -18.65 -0.46 9.34
N GLY A 305 -19.56 0.01 10.20
CA GLY A 305 -19.75 1.44 10.50
C GLY A 305 -20.38 2.29 9.38
N LYS A 306 -20.92 1.69 8.32
CA LYS A 306 -21.57 2.43 7.22
C LYS A 306 -23.03 2.02 7.03
N ALA A 307 -23.91 3.01 7.04
CA ALA A 307 -25.32 2.84 6.66
C ALA A 307 -25.55 2.78 5.12
N SER A 308 -24.51 2.93 4.31
CA SER A 308 -24.63 2.95 2.85
C SER A 308 -24.75 1.53 2.27
N ILE A 309 -25.78 1.30 1.44
CA ILE A 309 -26.01 0.04 0.72
C ILE A 309 -25.27 -0.02 -0.62
N THR A 310 -24.82 -1.21 -1.01
CA THR A 310 -24.17 -1.47 -2.30
C THR A 310 -25.20 -1.64 -3.43
N ASP A 311 -24.76 -1.61 -4.69
CA ASP A 311 -25.66 -1.83 -5.82
C ASP A 311 -26.24 -3.25 -5.86
N ASN A 312 -25.45 -4.27 -5.48
CA ASN A 312 -25.94 -5.64 -5.28
C ASN A 312 -27.03 -5.73 -4.19
N ALA A 313 -26.86 -5.00 -3.08
CA ALA A 313 -27.88 -4.93 -2.03
C ALA A 313 -29.17 -4.28 -2.54
N LYS A 314 -29.07 -3.24 -3.38
CA LYS A 314 -30.25 -2.62 -4.02
C LYS A 314 -30.97 -3.60 -4.94
N GLU A 315 -30.24 -4.40 -5.71
CA GLU A 315 -30.84 -5.43 -6.57
C GLU A 315 -31.59 -6.48 -5.76
N MET A 316 -31.01 -6.96 -4.66
CA MET A 316 -31.66 -7.90 -3.74
C MET A 316 -32.92 -7.32 -3.09
N MET A 317 -32.84 -6.07 -2.62
CA MET A 317 -34.00 -5.37 -2.05
C MET A 317 -35.10 -5.18 -3.09
N ASN A 318 -34.74 -4.83 -4.34
CA ASN A 318 -35.70 -4.64 -5.42
C ASN A 318 -36.43 -5.94 -5.77
N PHE A 319 -35.76 -7.10 -5.71
CA PHE A 319 -36.41 -8.40 -5.86
C PHE A 319 -37.51 -8.60 -4.81
N VAL A 320 -37.18 -8.44 -3.53
CA VAL A 320 -38.15 -8.61 -2.42
C VAL A 320 -39.30 -7.61 -2.53
N ILE A 321 -39.01 -6.35 -2.87
CA ILE A 321 -40.03 -5.31 -3.09
C ILE A 321 -41.00 -5.72 -4.22
N ASN A 322 -40.50 -6.31 -5.30
CA ASN A 322 -41.35 -6.76 -6.40
C ASN A 322 -42.24 -7.95 -5.99
N GLU A 323 -41.72 -8.89 -5.20
CA GLU A 323 -42.55 -9.97 -4.64
C GLU A 323 -43.66 -9.44 -3.73
N MET A 324 -43.38 -8.43 -2.91
CA MET A 324 -44.40 -7.76 -2.07
C MET A 324 -45.45 -7.02 -2.90
N LYS A 325 -45.08 -6.44 -4.05
CA LYS A 325 -46.05 -5.80 -4.96
C LYS A 325 -46.96 -6.81 -5.65
N ASN A 326 -46.42 -7.99 -5.97
CA ASN A 326 -47.15 -9.06 -6.65
C ASN A 326 -48.09 -9.83 -5.70
N ASP A 327 -47.78 -9.86 -4.40
CA ASP A 327 -48.61 -10.48 -3.37
C ASP A 327 -48.88 -9.52 -2.21
N PRO A 328 -50.02 -8.79 -2.24
CA PRO A 328 -50.39 -7.83 -1.20
C PRO A 328 -50.61 -8.44 0.20
N ASN A 329 -50.74 -9.77 0.31
CA ASN A 329 -50.91 -10.46 1.59
C ASN A 329 -49.59 -10.96 2.17
N LEU A 330 -48.47 -10.83 1.43
CA LEU A 330 -47.15 -11.24 1.87
C LEU A 330 -46.69 -10.38 3.06
N LYS A 331 -46.29 -11.05 4.14
CA LYS A 331 -45.70 -10.42 5.32
C LYS A 331 -44.22 -10.73 5.40
N ILE A 332 -43.40 -9.70 5.49
CA ILE A 332 -41.94 -9.80 5.59
C ILE A 332 -41.50 -9.36 6.98
N GLU A 333 -40.62 -10.15 7.60
CA GLU A 333 -39.89 -9.78 8.80
C GLU A 333 -38.44 -9.48 8.40
N ILE A 334 -37.90 -8.37 8.89
CA ILE A 334 -36.52 -7.96 8.63
C ILE A 334 -35.73 -8.13 9.92
N THR A 335 -34.70 -8.97 9.87
CA THR A 335 -33.82 -9.24 11.01
C THR A 335 -32.44 -8.64 10.75
N GLY A 336 -31.98 -7.80 11.68
CA GLY A 336 -30.61 -7.30 11.69
C GLY A 336 -29.70 -8.24 12.47
N HIS A 337 -28.49 -8.47 11.95
CA HIS A 337 -27.44 -9.23 12.62
C HIS A 337 -26.20 -8.35 12.72
N ASN A 338 -25.66 -8.26 13.93
CA ASN A 338 -24.35 -7.68 14.21
C ASN A 338 -23.47 -8.75 14.86
N ASP A 339 -22.16 -8.64 14.70
CA ASP A 339 -21.23 -9.44 15.51
C ASP A 339 -20.85 -8.76 16.84
N GLN A 340 -20.21 -9.51 17.74
CA GLN A 340 -19.83 -9.02 19.07
C GLN A 340 -18.81 -7.86 19.04
N LEU A 341 -18.07 -7.69 17.95
CA LEU A 341 -17.14 -6.58 17.78
C LEU A 341 -17.86 -5.34 17.28
N GLU A 342 -18.84 -5.50 16.39
CA GLU A 342 -19.74 -4.43 15.93
C GLU A 342 -20.60 -3.91 17.07
N ASP A 343 -21.14 -4.78 17.92
CA ASP A 343 -21.91 -4.38 19.11
C ASP A 343 -21.05 -3.53 20.07
N LYS A 344 -19.83 -3.99 20.37
CA LYS A 344 -18.88 -3.23 21.21
C LYS A 344 -18.48 -1.91 20.58
N ALA A 345 -18.39 -1.85 19.24
CA ALA A 345 -18.09 -0.62 18.53
C ALA A 345 -19.27 0.35 18.56
N GLY A 346 -20.51 -0.14 18.48
CA GLY A 346 -21.73 0.66 18.66
C GLY A 346 -21.83 1.26 20.06
N GLU A 347 -21.66 0.44 21.10
CA GLU A 347 -21.69 0.90 22.50
C GLU A 347 -20.62 1.96 22.81
N ALA A 348 -19.44 1.85 22.19
CA ALA A 348 -18.34 2.77 22.38
C ALA A 348 -18.48 4.09 21.59
N ASN A 349 -19.40 4.16 20.61
CA ASN A 349 -19.59 5.31 19.73
C ASN A 349 -21.10 5.62 19.58
N PRO A 350 -21.66 6.50 20.44
CA PRO A 350 -23.09 6.82 20.50
C PRO A 350 -23.68 7.45 19.22
N GLU A 351 -22.85 7.67 18.22
CA GLU A 351 -23.18 8.20 16.89
C GLU A 351 -23.55 7.10 15.88
N PHE A 352 -23.50 5.82 16.29
CA PHE A 352 -23.97 4.66 15.50
C PHE A 352 -25.30 4.07 15.98
N GLU A 353 -25.83 4.51 17.14
CA GLU A 353 -27.24 4.33 17.51
C GLU A 353 -28.12 5.32 16.75
#